data_AF-A0A453A252-F1
#
_entry.id   AF-A0A453A252-F1
#
_cell.length_a   1.000
_cell.length_b   1.000
_cell.length_c   1.000
_cell.angle_alpha   90.00
_cell.angle_beta   90.00
_cell.angle_gamma   90.00
#
_symmetry.space_group_name_H-M   'P 1'
#
loop_
_entity.id
_entity.type
_entity.pdbx_description
1 polymer ?
#
loop_
_entity_poly.entity_id
_entity_poly.type
_entity_poly.pdbx_seq_one_letter_code
_entity_poly.pdbx_strand_id
1 'polypeptide(L)'
;MKHPQFMSDTKLAISETYKKTDSDFLDSEINTHRDDGSTASTAVLLGNQLYVANVGDSRAVISKSGKAIALSDDHKPNRSDERKRIESAGGIVMWAGTWRVGGVLAMSRAFGNRLLKQFVVAEPEIQEQEIDDELEFLILASDGLWDVVPNEVSCYLH
;
A
#
# COMPACT_ATOMS: atom_id res chain seq x y z
N MET A 1 -17.22 2.21 11.52
CA MET A 1 -17.09 2.34 10.05
C MET A 1 -18.40 2.84 9.48
N LYS A 2 -18.38 3.88 8.64
CA LYS A 2 -19.59 4.57 8.13
C LYS A 2 -19.89 4.30 6.66
N HIS A 3 -19.05 3.51 5.97
CA HIS A 3 -19.24 3.26 4.54
C HIS A 3 -20.47 2.36 4.32
N PRO A 4 -21.44 2.75 3.47
CA PRO A 4 -22.70 2.04 3.31
C PRO A 4 -22.51 0.61 2.80
N GLN A 5 -21.46 0.38 2.00
CA GLN A 5 -21.16 -0.92 1.42
C GLN A 5 -20.20 -1.78 2.26
N PHE A 6 -19.79 -1.32 3.44
CA PHE A 6 -18.76 -2.03 4.22
C PHE A 6 -19.09 -3.51 4.48
N MET A 7 -20.36 -3.84 4.70
CA MET A 7 -20.80 -5.22 4.95
C MET A 7 -21.17 -6.00 3.68
N SER A 8 -21.45 -5.31 2.57
CA SER A 8 -21.93 -5.93 1.32
C SER A 8 -20.84 -6.07 0.26
N ASP A 9 -19.90 -5.14 0.23
CA ASP A 9 -18.75 -5.10 -0.66
C ASP A 9 -17.58 -4.39 0.06
N THR A 10 -16.90 -5.15 0.91
CA THR A 10 -15.80 -4.65 1.74
C THR A 10 -14.65 -4.09 0.88
N LYS A 11 -14.35 -4.72 -0.25
CA LYS A 11 -13.27 -4.29 -1.16
C LYS A 11 -13.57 -2.93 -1.77
N LEU A 12 -14.79 -2.75 -2.28
CA LEU A 12 -15.22 -1.46 -2.80
C LEU A 12 -15.20 -0.40 -1.71
N ALA A 13 -15.73 -0.71 -0.53
CA ALA A 13 -15.72 0.20 0.61
C ALA A 13 -14.30 0.64 1.01
N ILE A 14 -13.33 -0.27 1.00
CA ILE A 14 -11.92 0.05 1.26
C ILE A 14 -11.35 0.94 0.14
N SER A 15 -11.54 0.59 -1.14
CA SER A 15 -11.04 1.40 -2.27
C SER A 15 -11.63 2.83 -2.26
N GLU A 16 -12.94 2.97 -2.06
CA GLU A 16 -13.61 4.27 -1.98
C GLU A 16 -13.16 5.08 -0.78
N THR A 17 -12.92 4.43 0.37
CA THR A 17 -12.37 5.08 1.56
C THR A 17 -10.96 5.60 1.30
N TYR A 18 -10.09 4.84 0.64
CA TYR A 18 -8.76 5.30 0.25
C TYR A 18 -8.84 6.52 -0.66
N LYS A 19 -9.64 6.46 -1.74
CA LYS A 19 -9.82 7.59 -2.67
C LYS A 19 -10.34 8.84 -1.94
N LYS A 20 -11.28 8.66 -1.03
CA LYS A 20 -11.85 9.75 -0.24
C LYS A 20 -10.82 10.35 0.72
N THR A 21 -10.08 9.52 1.45
CA THR A 21 -8.99 9.98 2.34
C THR A 21 -7.92 10.75 1.59
N ASP A 22 -7.53 10.30 0.40
CA ASP A 22 -6.56 11.02 -0.44
C ASP A 22 -7.07 12.39 -0.87
N SER A 23 -8.34 12.44 -1.32
CA SER A 23 -8.97 13.69 -1.74
C SER A 23 -9.08 14.67 -0.57
N ASP A 24 -9.53 14.20 0.59
CA ASP A 24 -9.64 15.00 1.81
C ASP A 24 -8.26 15.52 2.27
N PHE A 25 -7.22 14.70 2.16
CA PHE A 25 -5.84 15.10 2.46
C PHE A 25 -5.36 16.21 1.52
N LEU A 26 -5.52 16.03 0.20
CA LEU A 26 -5.12 17.01 -0.81
C LEU A 26 -5.86 18.34 -0.67
N ASP A 27 -7.17 18.28 -0.36
CA ASP A 27 -7.99 19.48 -0.13
C ASP A 27 -7.54 20.23 1.14
N SER A 28 -7.15 19.50 2.19
CA SER A 28 -6.67 20.11 3.44
C SER A 28 -5.33 20.85 3.28
N GLU A 29 -4.50 20.41 2.33
CA GLU A 29 -3.17 20.97 2.06
C GLU A 29 -3.19 22.01 0.91
N ILE A 30 -4.36 22.35 0.35
CA ILE A 30 -4.43 23.22 -0.84
C ILE A 30 -3.84 24.62 -0.60
N ASN A 31 -3.97 25.13 0.63
CA ASN A 31 -3.48 26.44 1.07
C ASN A 31 -2.12 26.37 1.76
N THR A 32 -1.49 25.19 1.78
CA THR A 32 -0.14 25.02 2.29
C THR A 32 0.83 24.87 1.10
N HIS A 33 2.09 25.25 1.32
CA HIS A 33 3.17 24.97 0.37
C HIS A 33 3.76 23.56 0.57
N ARG A 34 3.03 22.66 1.22
CA ARG A 34 3.49 21.29 1.49
C ARG A 34 3.15 20.39 0.31
N ASP A 35 4.03 19.43 0.06
CA ASP A 35 3.85 18.35 -0.91
C ASP A 35 4.16 17.02 -0.24
N ASP A 36 3.60 16.85 0.95
CA ASP A 36 3.80 15.67 1.77
C ASP A 36 2.95 14.51 1.28
N GLY A 37 3.28 13.31 1.74
CA GLY A 37 2.50 12.12 1.47
C GLY A 37 2.86 10.99 2.43
N SER A 38 2.11 9.90 2.31
CA SER A 38 2.28 8.72 3.17
C SER A 38 1.96 7.44 2.40
N THR A 39 2.63 6.37 2.81
CA THR A 39 2.18 5.00 2.53
C THR A 39 1.02 4.64 3.45
N ALA A 40 0.33 3.55 3.14
CA ALA A 40 -0.60 2.92 4.06
C ALA A 40 -0.68 1.42 3.77
N SER A 41 -0.58 0.63 4.83
CA SER A 41 -0.90 -0.79 4.83
C SER A 41 -1.93 -1.03 5.92
N THR A 42 -3.14 -1.42 5.53
CA THR A 42 -4.28 -1.56 6.45
C THR A 42 -4.80 -2.98 6.44
N ALA A 43 -5.09 -3.52 7.62
CA ALA A 43 -5.75 -4.81 7.81
C ALA A 43 -7.16 -4.60 8.37
N VAL A 44 -8.14 -5.22 7.72
CA VAL A 44 -9.54 -5.22 8.17
C VAL A 44 -9.97 -6.66 8.36
N LEU A 45 -10.38 -7.01 9.57
CA LEU A 45 -10.95 -8.32 9.89
C LEU A 45 -12.47 -8.22 9.92
N LEU A 46 -13.14 -8.95 9.04
CA LEU A 46 -14.60 -9.07 8.99
C LEU A 46 -15.01 -10.53 9.15
N GLY A 47 -15.53 -10.88 10.33
CA GLY A 47 -15.77 -12.29 10.68
C GLY A 47 -14.46 -13.05 10.67
N ASN A 48 -14.34 -14.02 9.75
CA ASN A 48 -13.13 -14.83 9.57
C ASN A 48 -12.32 -14.43 8.32
N GLN A 49 -12.65 -13.30 7.69
CA GLN A 49 -12.00 -12.83 6.47
C GLN A 49 -11.11 -11.63 6.79
N LEU A 50 -9.82 -11.78 6.54
CA LEU A 50 -8.83 -10.71 6.60
C LEU A 50 -8.70 -10.05 5.23
N TYR A 51 -8.84 -8.74 5.19
CA TYR A 51 -8.58 -7.89 4.03
C TYR A 51 -7.33 -7.06 4.30
N VAL A 52 -6.32 -7.19 3.43
CA VAL A 52 -5.12 -6.36 3.47
C VAL A 52 -5.15 -5.43 2.27
N ALA A 53 -5.11 -4.13 2.52
CA ALA A 53 -5.03 -3.11 1.49
C ALA A 53 -3.73 -2.32 1.62
N ASN A 54 -3.02 -2.14 0.51
CA ASN A 54 -1.72 -1.48 0.48
C ASN A 54 -1.65 -0.36 -0.56
N VAL A 55 -1.00 0.74 -0.18
CA VAL A 55 -0.55 1.85 -1.04
C VAL A 55 0.84 2.24 -0.58
N GLY A 56 1.83 2.18 -1.48
CA GLY A 56 3.24 2.45 -1.17
C GLY A 56 4.06 1.18 -0.93
N ASP A 57 5.15 1.32 -0.20
CA ASP A 57 6.17 0.29 0.03
C ASP A 57 6.28 -0.15 1.50
N SER A 58 5.28 0.17 2.31
CA SER A 58 4.97 -0.66 3.47
C SER A 58 4.52 -2.05 3.01
N ARG A 59 4.68 -3.06 3.87
CA ARG A 59 4.32 -4.45 3.55
C ARG A 59 3.60 -5.14 4.71
N ALA A 60 2.65 -5.98 4.33
CA ALA A 60 1.92 -6.90 5.17
C ALA A 60 2.36 -8.35 4.90
N VAL A 61 2.73 -9.07 5.95
CA VAL A 61 3.14 -10.48 5.88
C VAL A 61 2.44 -11.25 6.99
N ILE A 62 1.80 -12.37 6.67
CA ILE A 62 1.30 -13.31 7.66
C ILE A 62 2.29 -14.44 7.89
N SER A 63 2.29 -15.00 9.09
CA SER A 63 2.81 -16.34 9.34
C SER A 63 1.67 -17.34 9.33
N LYS A 64 1.76 -18.36 8.47
CA LYS A 64 0.78 -19.43 8.36
C LYS A 64 1.49 -20.77 8.30
N SER A 65 1.21 -21.66 9.26
CA SER A 65 1.89 -22.95 9.40
C SER A 65 3.43 -22.81 9.37
N GLY A 66 3.96 -21.81 10.10
CA GLY A 66 5.39 -21.49 10.15
C GLY A 66 5.99 -20.93 8.85
N LYS A 67 5.16 -20.51 7.88
CA LYS A 67 5.62 -19.91 6.61
C LYS A 67 5.20 -18.45 6.49
N ALA A 68 6.12 -17.62 6.03
CA ALA A 68 5.85 -16.24 5.66
C ALA A 68 5.08 -16.18 4.33
N ILE A 69 3.93 -15.51 4.33
CA ILE A 69 3.13 -15.25 3.13
C ILE A 69 2.88 -13.74 3.06
N ALA A 70 3.40 -13.09 2.01
CA ALA A 70 3.13 -11.67 1.77
C ALA A 70 1.68 -11.48 1.32
N LEU A 71 0.95 -10.58 1.98
CA LEU A 71 -0.42 -10.19 1.61
C LEU A 71 -0.47 -8.84 0.89
N SER A 72 0.69 -8.30 0.52
CA SER A 72 0.83 -7.08 -0.25
C SER A 72 2.15 -7.09 -1.00
N ASP A 73 2.15 -6.52 -2.20
CA ASP A 73 3.37 -6.25 -2.96
C ASP A 73 3.73 -4.77 -2.83
N ASP A 74 5.03 -4.49 -2.70
CA ASP A 74 5.53 -3.12 -2.63
C ASP A 74 5.28 -2.40 -3.96
N HIS A 75 4.73 -1.19 -3.88
CA HIS A 75 4.53 -0.32 -5.03
C HIS A 75 5.83 0.40 -5.40
N LYS A 76 6.84 -0.35 -5.86
CA LYS A 76 8.11 0.20 -6.33
C LYS A 76 7.99 0.68 -7.79
N PRO A 77 8.59 1.82 -8.18
CA PRO A 77 8.45 2.37 -9.53
C PRO A 77 8.96 1.47 -10.66
N ASN A 78 9.84 0.51 -10.36
CA ASN A 78 10.35 -0.47 -11.33
C ASN A 78 9.53 -1.78 -11.40
N ARG A 79 8.48 -1.94 -10.60
CA ARG A 79 7.51 -3.02 -10.78
C ARG A 79 6.88 -2.86 -12.17
N SER A 80 6.82 -3.94 -12.95
CA SER A 80 6.60 -3.85 -14.40
C SER A 80 5.27 -3.20 -14.78
N ASP A 81 4.21 -3.51 -14.05
CA ASP A 81 2.87 -2.94 -14.17
C ASP A 81 2.82 -1.46 -13.76
N GLU A 82 3.45 -1.12 -12.63
CA GLU A 82 3.51 0.25 -12.13
C GLU A 82 4.33 1.16 -13.04
N ARG A 83 5.49 0.67 -13.51
CA ARG A 83 6.31 1.37 -14.49
C ARG A 83 5.51 1.67 -15.75
N LYS A 84 4.82 0.65 -16.29
CA LYS A 84 3.98 0.81 -17.47
C LYS A 84 2.86 1.82 -17.23
N ARG A 85 2.21 1.81 -16.06
CA ARG A 85 1.17 2.78 -15.67
C ARG A 85 1.70 4.21 -15.64
N ILE A 86 2.86 4.42 -15.02
CA ILE A 86 3.52 5.72 -14.93
C ILE A 86 3.92 6.24 -16.32
N GLU A 87 4.60 5.42 -17.12
CA GLU A 87 5.08 5.81 -18.46
C GLU A 87 3.92 6.04 -19.44
N SER A 88 2.83 5.26 -19.34
CA SER A 88 1.62 5.46 -20.16
C SER A 88 0.90 6.77 -19.81
N ALA A 89 1.06 7.26 -18.57
CA ALA A 89 0.53 8.55 -18.14
C ALA A 89 1.45 9.73 -18.51
N GLY A 90 2.57 9.49 -19.22
CA GLY A 90 3.56 10.50 -19.59
C GLY A 90 4.61 10.79 -18.52
N GLY A 91 4.65 9.99 -17.46
CA GLY A 91 5.66 10.07 -16.41
C GLY A 91 6.97 9.39 -16.80
N ILE A 92 8.01 9.57 -15.98
CA ILE A 92 9.32 8.96 -16.17
C ILE A 92 9.70 8.20 -14.91
N VAL A 93 10.21 6.98 -15.08
CA VAL A 93 10.84 6.19 -14.01
C VAL A 93 12.35 6.21 -14.24
N MET A 94 13.09 6.71 -13.25
CA MET A 94 14.54 6.86 -13.35
C MET A 94 15.29 6.31 -12.14
N TRP A 95 16.51 5.83 -12.36
CA TRP A 95 17.39 5.37 -11.30
C TRP A 95 18.21 6.52 -10.73
N ALA A 96 18.09 6.78 -9.43
CA ALA A 96 18.86 7.78 -8.68
C ALA A 96 19.13 7.26 -7.25
N GLY A 97 20.05 6.29 -7.15
CA GLY A 97 20.30 5.50 -5.92
C GLY A 97 19.23 4.43 -5.64
N THR A 98 17.99 4.70 -6.03
CA THR A 98 16.86 3.77 -6.13
C THR A 98 15.97 4.20 -7.31
N TRP A 99 15.01 3.37 -7.71
CA TRP A 99 14.03 3.71 -8.74
C TRP A 99 13.04 4.75 -8.22
N ARG A 100 12.86 5.84 -8.97
CA ARG A 100 12.02 6.97 -8.57
C ARG A 100 11.09 7.44 -9.70
N VAL A 101 9.87 7.82 -9.33
CA VAL A 101 8.92 8.53 -10.18
C VAL A 101 9.36 9.98 -10.33
N GLY A 102 9.60 10.43 -11.56
CA GLY A 102 10.07 11.78 -11.87
C GLY A 102 11.43 12.14 -11.23
N GLY A 103 12.20 11.14 -10.77
CA GLY A 103 13.44 11.35 -10.03
C GLY A 103 13.27 11.74 -8.56
N VAL A 104 12.04 11.85 -8.07
CA VAL A 104 11.72 12.36 -6.74
C VAL A 104 11.29 11.25 -5.79
N LEU A 105 10.19 10.55 -6.09
CA LEU A 105 9.54 9.64 -5.14
C LEU A 105 9.89 8.17 -5.38
N ALA A 106 10.33 7.45 -4.35
CA ALA A 106 10.81 6.06 -4.45
C ALA A 106 9.70 4.98 -4.44
N MET A 107 8.45 5.41 -4.54
CA MET A 107 7.24 4.57 -4.57
C MET A 107 6.28 5.10 -5.64
N SER A 108 5.48 4.21 -6.23
CA SER A 108 4.58 4.51 -7.34
C SER A 108 3.14 4.81 -6.91
N ARG A 109 2.78 4.49 -5.66
CA ARG A 109 1.47 4.77 -5.06
C ARG A 109 1.67 5.37 -3.67
N ALA A 110 0.88 6.38 -3.34
CA ALA A 110 0.91 7.06 -2.05
C ALA A 110 -0.35 7.93 -1.87
N PHE A 111 -0.69 8.20 -0.61
CA PHE A 111 -1.54 9.34 -0.27
C PHE A 111 -0.76 10.64 -0.46
N GLY A 112 -1.47 11.72 -0.80
CA GLY A 112 -0.85 13.03 -1.01
C GLY A 112 0.03 13.06 -2.25
N ASN A 113 1.21 13.70 -2.16
CA ASN A 113 2.14 13.95 -3.27
C ASN A 113 1.45 14.66 -4.44
N ARG A 114 0.84 15.82 -4.17
CA ARG A 114 0.02 16.58 -5.11
C ARG A 114 0.75 16.84 -6.42
N LEU A 115 2.02 17.21 -6.38
CA LEU A 115 2.78 17.53 -7.60
C LEU A 115 3.02 16.32 -8.50
N LEU A 116 2.92 15.10 -7.95
CA LEU A 116 3.12 13.85 -8.68
C LEU A 116 1.82 13.06 -8.89
N LYS A 117 0.65 13.60 -8.53
CA LYS A 117 -0.61 12.83 -8.47
C LYS A 117 -1.06 12.23 -9.80
N GLN A 118 -0.64 12.80 -10.93
CA GLN A 118 -0.84 12.21 -12.25
C GLN A 118 -0.18 10.82 -12.38
N PHE A 119 0.90 10.57 -11.65
CA PHE A 119 1.72 9.36 -11.72
C PHE A 119 1.63 8.52 -10.44
N VAL A 120 1.41 9.16 -9.29
CA VAL A 120 1.36 8.56 -7.96
C VAL A 120 -0.08 8.51 -7.49
N VAL A 121 -0.69 7.32 -7.55
CA VAL A 121 -2.11 7.12 -7.25
C VAL A 121 -2.32 6.59 -5.83
N ALA A 122 -3.48 6.85 -5.24
CA ALA A 122 -3.88 6.32 -3.91
C ALA A 122 -4.82 5.11 -4.01
N GLU A 123 -4.92 4.48 -5.19
CA GLU A 123 -5.72 3.26 -5.38
C GLU A 123 -5.01 2.06 -4.74
N PRO A 124 -5.61 1.41 -3.71
CA PRO A 124 -4.98 0.29 -3.05
C PRO A 124 -5.05 -0.99 -3.87
N GLU A 125 -4.03 -1.84 -3.71
CA GLU A 125 -4.16 -3.27 -3.99
C GLU A 125 -4.70 -3.98 -2.76
N ILE A 126 -5.74 -4.80 -2.93
CA ILE A 126 -6.44 -5.46 -1.83
C ILE A 126 -6.36 -6.98 -1.99
N GLN A 127 -5.74 -7.64 -1.02
CA GLN A 127 -5.75 -9.10 -0.89
C GLN A 127 -6.71 -9.58 0.20
N GLU A 128 -7.27 -10.76 -0.01
CA GLU A 128 -8.18 -11.44 0.91
C GLU A 128 -7.51 -12.72 1.41
N GLN A 129 -7.53 -12.92 2.73
CA GLN A 129 -7.06 -14.14 3.38
C GLN A 129 -8.10 -14.63 4.38
N GLU A 130 -8.57 -15.87 4.23
CA GLU A 130 -9.38 -16.52 5.26
C GLU A 130 -8.49 -16.85 6.47
N ILE A 131 -8.94 -16.50 7.67
CA ILE A 131 -8.28 -16.86 8.92
C ILE A 131 -8.65 -18.31 9.25
N ASP A 132 -7.67 -19.12 9.59
CA ASP A 132 -7.88 -20.48 10.08
C ASP A 132 -6.90 -20.74 11.24
N ASP A 133 -7.00 -21.93 11.84
CA ASP A 133 -6.16 -22.33 12.97
C ASP A 133 -4.65 -22.39 12.61
N GLU A 134 -4.31 -22.33 11.33
CA GLU A 134 -2.94 -22.30 10.84
C GLU A 134 -2.35 -20.88 10.77
N LEU A 135 -3.18 -19.83 10.78
CA LEU A 135 -2.71 -18.44 10.76
C LEU A 135 -2.26 -18.01 12.16
N GLU A 136 -0.96 -17.78 12.32
CA GLU A 136 -0.34 -17.54 13.62
C GLU A 136 -0.37 -16.05 13.98
N PHE A 137 0.03 -15.18 13.05
CA PHE A 137 0.03 -13.73 13.24
C PHE A 137 0.15 -12.96 11.91
N LEU A 138 -0.13 -11.67 11.97
CA LEU A 138 0.07 -10.69 10.91
C LEU A 138 1.10 -9.65 11.34
N ILE A 139 2.07 -9.37 10.47
CA ILE A 139 3.03 -8.27 10.59
C ILE A 139 2.64 -7.19 9.59
N LEU A 140 2.42 -5.97 10.09
CA LEU A 140 2.34 -4.75 9.29
C LEU A 140 3.53 -3.87 9.65
N ALA A 141 4.37 -3.55 8.68
CA ALA A 141 5.51 -2.67 8.93
C ALA A 141 5.86 -1.82 7.71
N SER A 142 6.55 -0.71 7.95
CA SER A 142 7.15 0.13 6.92
C SER A 142 8.42 -0.52 6.34
N ASP A 143 8.90 0.03 5.24
CA ASP A 143 10.17 -0.31 4.60
C ASP A 143 11.37 -0.34 5.57
N GLY A 144 11.39 0.49 6.62
CA GLY A 144 12.42 0.45 7.65
C GLY A 144 12.67 -0.93 8.29
N LEU A 145 11.67 -1.83 8.33
CA LEU A 145 11.86 -3.24 8.68
C LEU A 145 12.26 -4.06 7.45
N TRP A 146 11.49 -3.93 6.37
CA TRP A 146 11.56 -4.81 5.19
C TRP A 146 12.81 -4.61 4.32
N ASP A 147 13.49 -3.48 4.46
CA ASP A 147 14.75 -3.19 3.79
C ASP A 147 15.91 -4.04 4.34
N VAL A 148 15.78 -4.55 5.57
CA VAL A 148 16.83 -5.32 6.26
C VAL A 148 16.40 -6.70 6.73
N VAL A 149 15.09 -6.96 6.83
CA VAL A 149 14.52 -8.26 7.23
C VAL A 149 13.75 -8.88 6.05
N PRO A 150 14.25 -10.00 5.48
CA PRO A 150 13.48 -10.81 4.54
C PRO A 150 12.20 -11.36 5.17
N ASN A 151 11.15 -11.56 4.37
CA ASN A 151 9.85 -12.05 4.83
C ASN A 151 10.00 -13.35 5.66
N GLU A 152 10.82 -14.29 5.20
CA GLU A 152 11.03 -15.59 5.84
C GLU A 152 11.62 -15.46 7.24
N VAL A 153 12.48 -14.46 7.45
CA VAL A 153 13.11 -14.20 8.75
C VAL A 153 12.11 -13.57 9.73
N SER A 154 11.17 -12.77 9.22
CA SER A 154 10.18 -12.06 10.05
C SER A 154 9.29 -12.98 10.87
N CYS A 155 9.03 -14.21 10.38
CA CYS A 155 8.24 -15.21 11.09
C CYS A 155 8.92 -15.76 12.37
N TYR A 156 10.24 -15.58 12.50
CA TYR A 156 11.00 -16.03 13.66
C TYR A 156 11.20 -14.94 14.73
N LEU A 157 10.59 -13.76 14.58
CA LEU A 157 10.71 -12.64 15.51
C LEU A 157 9.72 -12.70 16.70
N HIS A 158 9.06 -13.85 16.92
CA HIS A 158 8.07 -14.05 17.98
C HIS A 158 8.67 -14.65 19.26
#